data_AF-F7ZCC9-F1
#
_entry.id   AF-F7ZCC9-F1
#
_cell.length_a   1.000
_cell.length_b   1.000
_cell.length_c   1.000
_cell.angle_alpha   90.00
_cell.angle_beta   90.00
_cell.angle_gamma   90.00
#
_symmetry.space_group_name_H-M   'P 1'
#
loop_
_entity.id
_entity.type
_entity.pdbx_description
1 polymer ?
#
loop_
_entity_poly.entity_id
_entity_poly.type
_entity_poly.pdbx_seq_one_letter_code
_entity_poly.pdbx_strand_id
1 'polypeptide(L)'
;MRFWIISICLPLFVVTPVAADRAAYVHLARLGWNYELRTTMIGRDMSIPIHIHGRDLAGASLCIVGEQPHPHSLATINAFRDLSEHVFGKPLTMRHAGNDASSCGSGRTVVLRLYSGHPPNRALSSDLSWMNQTYELGLPERRQYAVSSPAMAQTFFGRRGQGTHIMVKQPARTRPGMLEAAFYKSILVEELFQSFTFGMDILLFDPNTGFQSKLQETPLRMDRLSWESSDFMRAMLRSNPAGLCAFDVFMMHAVAQTSVDQTVDPLFIEFIDREYEVLLAQAELTMADDRFAAVLAPGCQRSPI
;
A
#
# COMPACT_ATOMS: atom_id res chain seq x y z
N MET A 1 47.28 7.47 -45.49
CA MET A 1 45.83 7.35 -45.20
C MET A 1 45.46 5.89 -45.38
N ARG A 2 44.80 5.16 -44.47
CA ARG A 2 44.11 5.44 -43.22
C ARG A 2 44.08 4.12 -42.42
N PHE A 3 44.07 4.27 -41.09
CA PHE A 3 44.27 3.26 -40.06
C PHE A 3 43.21 2.15 -40.03
N TRP A 4 43.65 0.93 -39.71
CA TRP A 4 42.81 -0.19 -39.28
C TRP A 4 42.34 0.06 -37.84
N ILE A 5 41.03 0.20 -37.64
CA ILE A 5 40.42 0.34 -36.31
C ILE A 5 40.08 -1.06 -35.81
N ILE A 6 40.88 -1.54 -34.86
CA ILE A 6 40.56 -2.70 -34.02
C ILE A 6 39.43 -2.25 -33.09
N SER A 7 38.21 -2.75 -33.32
CA SER A 7 37.08 -2.53 -32.42
C SER A 7 37.26 -3.40 -31.17
N ILE A 8 37.60 -2.74 -30.07
CA ILE A 8 37.60 -3.30 -28.72
C ILE A 8 36.14 -3.51 -28.31
N CYS A 9 35.70 -4.77 -28.24
CA CYS A 9 34.45 -5.11 -27.56
C CYS A 9 34.64 -4.91 -26.05
N LEU A 10 34.07 -3.83 -25.50
CA LEU A 10 33.87 -3.71 -24.05
C LEU A 10 32.92 -4.83 -23.60
N PRO A 11 33.24 -5.60 -22.54
CA PRO A 11 32.26 -6.45 -21.92
C PRO A 11 31.19 -5.55 -21.28
N LEU A 12 29.96 -5.68 -21.76
CA LEU A 12 28.78 -5.21 -21.05
C LEU A 12 28.79 -5.90 -19.69
N PHE A 13 28.96 -5.13 -18.61
CA PHE A 13 28.68 -5.58 -17.27
C PHE A 13 27.21 -5.99 -17.23
N VAL A 14 26.96 -7.29 -17.32
CA VAL A 14 25.68 -7.86 -16.91
C VAL A 14 25.61 -7.63 -15.40
N VAL A 15 24.86 -6.63 -14.99
CA VAL A 15 24.38 -6.55 -13.61
C VAL A 15 23.48 -7.75 -13.44
N THR A 16 24.04 -8.84 -12.92
CA THR A 16 23.22 -9.96 -12.47
C THR A 16 22.30 -9.42 -11.39
N PRO A 17 20.97 -9.63 -11.47
CA PRO A 17 20.12 -9.34 -10.33
C PRO A 17 20.71 -10.11 -9.15
N VAL A 18 20.96 -9.40 -8.04
CA VAL A 18 21.29 -10.06 -6.78
C VAL A 18 20.16 -11.06 -6.55
N ALA A 19 20.47 -12.35 -6.59
CA ALA A 19 19.50 -13.39 -6.32
C ALA A 19 18.81 -13.01 -5.01
N ALA A 20 17.48 -12.88 -5.03
CA ALA A 20 16.73 -12.53 -3.84
C ALA A 20 17.11 -13.53 -2.75
N ASP A 21 17.66 -13.02 -1.64
CA ASP A 21 18.06 -13.85 -0.52
C ASP A 21 16.80 -14.27 0.24
N ARG A 22 16.48 -15.57 0.21
CA ARG A 22 15.37 -16.16 0.95
C ARG A 22 15.37 -15.70 2.41
N ALA A 23 16.55 -15.65 3.04
CA ALA A 23 16.66 -15.22 4.43
C ALA A 23 16.23 -13.75 4.60
N ALA A 24 16.57 -12.87 3.66
CA ALA A 24 16.16 -11.47 3.68
C ALA A 24 14.64 -11.32 3.51
N TYR A 25 14.02 -12.05 2.58
CA TYR A 25 12.57 -11.99 2.36
C TYR A 25 11.80 -12.53 3.58
N VAL A 26 12.21 -13.69 4.12
CA VAL A 26 11.58 -14.26 5.32
C VAL A 26 11.77 -13.32 6.52
N HIS A 27 12.95 -12.70 6.66
CA HIS A 27 13.20 -11.71 7.70
C HIS A 27 12.29 -10.49 7.55
N LEU A 28 12.17 -9.95 6.34
CA LEU A 28 11.34 -8.79 6.07
C LEU A 28 9.85 -9.09 6.30
N ALA A 29 9.38 -10.27 5.89
CA ALA A 29 8.03 -10.74 6.18
C ALA A 29 7.76 -10.84 7.69
N ARG A 30 8.72 -11.33 8.49
CA ARG A 30 8.60 -11.33 9.96
C ARG A 30 8.42 -9.92 10.52
N LEU A 31 9.17 -8.94 10.01
CA LEU A 31 9.08 -7.56 10.47
C LEU A 31 7.73 -6.90 10.13
N GLY A 32 7.21 -7.14 8.92
CA GLY A 32 6.00 -6.48 8.42
C GLY A 32 4.68 -7.21 8.72
N TRP A 33 4.70 -8.51 9.01
CA TRP A 33 3.50 -9.34 9.14
C TRP A 33 3.39 -10.13 10.44
N ASN A 34 4.44 -10.27 11.25
CA ASN A 34 4.35 -10.93 12.55
C ASN A 34 4.41 -9.90 13.69
N TYR A 35 3.43 -9.00 13.71
CA TYR A 35 3.32 -7.94 14.71
C TYR A 35 2.16 -8.19 15.66
N GLU A 36 2.33 -7.72 16.90
CA GLU A 36 1.24 -7.69 17.85
C GLU A 36 0.30 -6.52 17.54
N LEU A 37 -0.94 -6.85 17.24
CA LEU A 37 -2.00 -5.86 17.18
C LEU A 37 -2.26 -5.33 18.58
N ARG A 38 -1.71 -4.16 18.88
CA ARG A 38 -2.03 -3.46 20.11
C ARG A 38 -3.50 -3.08 20.07
N THR A 39 -4.22 -3.60 21.05
CA THR A 39 -5.64 -3.44 21.33
C THR A 39 -6.05 -2.01 21.73
N THR A 40 -5.31 -0.99 21.32
CA THR A 40 -5.37 0.33 21.95
C THR A 40 -5.89 1.39 21.00
N MET A 41 -7.19 1.37 20.73
CA MET A 41 -7.91 2.61 20.46
C MET A 41 -8.70 2.95 21.73
N ILE A 42 -8.32 4.04 22.41
CA ILE A 42 -8.95 4.44 23.69
C ILE A 42 -10.46 4.50 23.51
N GLY A 43 -11.19 3.69 24.30
CA GLY A 43 -12.65 3.62 24.30
C GLY A 43 -13.29 2.68 23.27
N ARG A 44 -12.50 1.93 22.49
CA ARG A 44 -13.05 0.85 21.64
C ARG A 44 -13.55 -0.32 22.49
N ASP A 45 -14.63 -0.97 22.06
CA ASP A 45 -15.08 -2.25 22.64
C ASP A 45 -14.02 -3.33 22.43
N MET A 46 -13.39 -3.75 23.54
CA MET A 46 -12.29 -4.70 23.53
C MET A 46 -12.70 -6.16 23.45
N SER A 47 -14.00 -6.45 23.54
CA SER A 47 -14.51 -7.82 23.38
C SER A 47 -14.62 -8.27 21.93
N ILE A 48 -14.44 -7.35 20.97
CA ILE A 48 -14.49 -7.66 19.54
C ILE A 48 -13.14 -8.24 19.10
N PRO A 49 -13.08 -9.52 18.68
CA PRO A 49 -11.83 -10.14 18.28
C PRO A 49 -11.27 -9.47 17.02
N ILE A 50 -9.94 -9.46 16.93
CA ILE A 50 -9.25 -9.07 15.70
C ILE A 50 -8.91 -10.33 14.93
N HIS A 51 -9.18 -10.32 13.63
CA HIS A 51 -8.96 -11.46 12.76
C HIS A 51 -8.46 -10.97 11.40
N ILE A 52 -7.16 -11.15 11.13
CA ILE A 52 -6.54 -10.68 9.88
C ILE A 52 -6.43 -11.84 8.90
N HIS A 53 -7.48 -12.07 8.10
CA HIS A 53 -7.42 -13.11 7.08
C HIS A 53 -6.95 -12.53 5.74
N GLY A 54 -5.86 -13.08 5.20
CA GLY A 54 -5.19 -12.55 4.00
C GLY A 54 -6.09 -12.45 2.76
N ARG A 55 -7.04 -13.37 2.63
CA ARG A 55 -8.02 -13.38 1.53
C ARG A 55 -9.30 -12.57 1.77
N ASP A 56 -9.43 -11.86 2.90
CA ASP A 56 -10.67 -11.11 3.19
C ASP A 56 -10.97 -10.02 2.16
N LEU A 57 -9.93 -9.44 1.58
CA LEU A 57 -10.06 -8.41 0.56
C LEU A 57 -10.04 -8.96 -0.87
N ALA A 58 -9.91 -10.28 -1.05
CA ALA A 58 -10.05 -10.93 -2.35
C ALA A 58 -11.50 -10.78 -2.86
N GLY A 59 -11.67 -10.03 -3.95
CA GLY A 59 -12.98 -9.68 -4.49
C GLY A 59 -13.73 -8.61 -3.69
N ALA A 60 -13.02 -7.82 -2.88
CA ALA A 60 -13.59 -6.61 -2.29
C ALA A 60 -14.03 -5.60 -3.38
N SER A 61 -14.77 -4.58 -2.97
CA SER A 61 -15.12 -3.43 -3.81
C SER A 61 -14.45 -2.17 -3.27
N LEU A 62 -13.75 -1.42 -4.13
CA LEU A 62 -13.33 -0.05 -3.83
C LEU A 62 -14.55 0.87 -3.93
N CYS A 63 -14.88 1.54 -2.83
CA CYS A 63 -15.89 2.58 -2.82
C CYS A 63 -15.22 3.95 -2.72
N ILE A 64 -15.22 4.68 -3.84
CA ILE A 64 -14.65 6.02 -3.91
C ILE A 64 -15.60 7.03 -3.28
N VAL A 65 -15.11 7.80 -2.32
CA VAL A 65 -15.85 8.87 -1.64
C VAL A 65 -15.06 10.18 -1.62
N GLY A 66 -15.76 11.29 -1.40
CA GLY A 66 -15.18 12.63 -1.39
C GLY A 66 -15.11 13.22 -2.79
N GLU A 67 -13.92 13.61 -3.21
CA GLU A 67 -13.71 14.19 -4.52
C GLU A 67 -13.70 13.13 -5.62
N GLN A 68 -14.00 13.55 -6.85
CA GLN A 68 -13.76 12.68 -8.02
C GLN A 68 -12.26 12.37 -8.14
N PRO A 69 -11.89 11.15 -8.57
CA PRO A 69 -10.49 10.83 -8.81
C PRO A 69 -9.86 11.77 -9.83
N HIS A 70 -8.75 12.38 -9.45
CA HIS A 70 -7.88 13.05 -10.39
C HIS A 70 -7.37 12.02 -11.43
N PRO A 71 -7.18 12.36 -12.71
CA PRO A 71 -6.74 11.41 -13.73
C PRO A 71 -5.48 10.60 -13.36
N HIS A 72 -4.52 11.23 -12.69
CA HIS A 72 -3.32 10.53 -12.18
C HIS A 72 -3.66 9.49 -11.11
N SER A 73 -4.50 9.85 -10.13
CA SER A 73 -4.94 8.92 -9.09
C SER A 73 -5.78 7.79 -9.66
N LEU A 74 -6.65 8.08 -10.64
CA LEU A 74 -7.45 7.08 -11.32
C LEU A 74 -6.59 6.06 -12.08
N ALA A 75 -5.52 6.51 -12.75
CA ALA A 75 -4.58 5.62 -13.42
C ALA A 75 -3.89 4.67 -12.41
N THR A 76 -3.44 5.19 -11.28
CA THR A 76 -2.86 4.37 -10.20
C THR A 76 -3.88 3.39 -9.60
N ILE A 77 -5.11 3.84 -9.34
CA ILE A 77 -6.20 2.99 -8.83
C ILE A 77 -6.48 1.84 -9.81
N ASN A 78 -6.63 2.13 -11.10
CA ASN A 78 -6.92 1.11 -12.09
C ASN A 78 -5.77 0.10 -12.25
N ALA A 79 -4.52 0.56 -12.29
CA ALA A 79 -3.38 -0.34 -12.33
C ALA A 79 -3.29 -1.24 -11.07
N PHE A 80 -3.62 -0.71 -9.88
CA PHE A 80 -3.68 -1.51 -8.66
C PHE A 80 -4.84 -2.52 -8.68
N ARG A 81 -5.99 -2.14 -9.26
CA ARG A 81 -7.14 -3.04 -9.44
C ARG A 81 -6.78 -4.19 -10.38
N ASP A 82 -6.09 -3.90 -11.48
CA ASP A 82 -5.63 -4.91 -12.44
C ASP A 82 -4.61 -5.86 -11.79
N LEU A 83 -3.66 -5.33 -11.01
CA LEU A 83 -2.71 -6.13 -10.23
C LEU A 83 -3.42 -7.01 -9.20
N SER A 84 -4.38 -6.44 -8.46
CA SER A 84 -5.16 -7.18 -7.46
C SER A 84 -5.98 -8.31 -8.11
N GLU A 85 -6.62 -8.04 -9.24
CA GLU A 85 -7.35 -9.07 -9.98
C GLU A 85 -6.42 -10.19 -10.48
N HIS A 86 -5.24 -9.82 -10.99
CA HIS A 86 -4.23 -10.78 -11.42
C HIS A 86 -3.78 -11.71 -10.27
N VAL A 87 -3.49 -11.15 -9.10
CA VAL A 87 -2.96 -11.91 -7.96
C VAL A 87 -4.05 -12.71 -7.23
N PHE A 88 -5.21 -12.10 -6.97
CA PHE A 88 -6.28 -12.72 -6.17
C PHE A 88 -7.31 -13.49 -7.01
N GLY A 89 -7.22 -13.43 -8.35
CA GLY A 89 -8.14 -14.10 -9.28
C GLY A 89 -9.58 -13.59 -9.22
N LYS A 90 -9.80 -12.41 -8.61
CA LYS A 90 -11.13 -11.81 -8.45
C LYS A 90 -11.06 -10.30 -8.74
N PRO A 91 -12.01 -9.75 -9.50
CA PRO A 91 -11.99 -8.34 -9.84
C PRO A 91 -12.14 -7.47 -8.59
N LEU A 92 -11.27 -6.47 -8.46
CA LEU A 92 -11.46 -5.38 -7.51
C LEU A 92 -12.39 -4.36 -8.16
N THR A 93 -13.70 -4.51 -7.94
CA THR A 93 -14.69 -3.60 -8.54
C THR A 93 -14.58 -2.20 -7.92
N MET A 94 -15.00 -1.17 -8.67
CA MET A 94 -14.96 0.22 -8.21
C MET A 94 -16.33 0.86 -8.39
N ARG A 95 -16.80 1.58 -7.37
CA ARG A 95 -17.99 2.43 -7.43
C ARG A 95 -17.70 3.81 -6.85
N HIS A 96 -18.50 4.79 -7.25
CA HIS A 96 -18.47 6.14 -6.69
C HIS A 96 -19.70 6.35 -5.81
N ALA A 97 -19.49 6.66 -4.54
CA ALA A 97 -20.56 6.89 -3.55
C ALA A 97 -20.83 8.38 -3.27
N GLY A 98 -20.12 9.28 -3.94
CA GLY A 98 -20.29 10.72 -3.76
C GLY A 98 -19.51 11.22 -2.53
N ASN A 99 -20.13 12.07 -1.71
CA ASN A 99 -19.42 12.83 -0.68
C ASN A 99 -19.00 12.01 0.54
N ASP A 100 -19.73 10.95 0.87
CA ASP A 100 -19.54 10.14 2.07
C ASP A 100 -19.79 8.64 1.83
N ALA A 101 -19.43 7.83 2.83
CA ALA A 101 -19.49 6.38 2.75
C ALA A 101 -20.90 5.78 2.85
N SER A 102 -21.97 6.56 3.04
CA SER A 102 -23.33 6.00 3.24
C SER A 102 -23.82 5.16 2.07
N SER A 103 -23.39 5.48 0.86
CA SER A 103 -23.72 4.75 -0.37
C SER A 103 -22.71 3.65 -0.72
N CYS A 104 -21.80 3.31 0.19
CA CYS A 104 -20.82 2.24 0.01
C CYS A 104 -21.37 0.85 0.32
N GLY A 105 -22.59 0.68 0.80
CA GLY A 105 -23.15 -0.64 1.13
C GLY A 105 -22.34 -1.42 2.20
N SER A 106 -22.83 -2.59 2.60
CA SER A 106 -22.33 -3.33 3.77
C SER A 106 -21.54 -4.61 3.45
N GLY A 107 -21.07 -4.76 2.19
CA GLY A 107 -20.26 -5.91 1.77
C GLY A 107 -18.78 -5.78 2.14
N ARG A 108 -17.92 -6.61 1.54
CA ARG A 108 -16.44 -6.44 1.58
C ARG A 108 -16.06 -5.18 0.83
N THR A 109 -16.10 -4.05 1.51
CA THR A 109 -15.89 -2.73 0.91
C THR A 109 -14.69 -2.06 1.55
N VAL A 110 -13.79 -1.57 0.71
CA VAL A 110 -12.73 -0.65 1.10
C VAL A 110 -13.20 0.75 0.72
N VAL A 111 -13.40 1.61 1.71
CA VAL A 111 -13.75 3.01 1.49
C VAL A 111 -12.48 3.77 1.15
N LEU A 112 -12.38 4.32 -0.05
CA LEU A 112 -11.25 5.15 -0.48
C LEU A 112 -11.72 6.61 -0.61
N ARG A 113 -11.37 7.43 0.39
CA ARG A 113 -11.62 8.87 0.39
C ARG A 113 -10.52 9.60 -0.35
N LEU A 114 -10.89 10.36 -1.38
CA LEU A 114 -9.98 11.26 -2.09
C LEU A 114 -10.25 12.71 -1.71
N TYR A 115 -9.16 13.48 -1.52
CA TYR A 115 -9.22 14.91 -1.22
C TYR A 115 -8.01 15.66 -1.79
N SER A 116 -8.18 16.91 -2.21
CA SER A 116 -7.08 17.70 -2.81
C SER A 116 -6.68 18.89 -1.94
N GLY A 117 -7.57 19.37 -1.08
CA GLY A 117 -7.35 20.56 -0.26
C GLY A 117 -6.91 20.25 1.17
N HIS A 118 -7.52 21.00 2.09
CA HIS A 118 -7.29 20.85 3.53
C HIS A 118 -7.75 19.48 4.04
N PRO A 119 -7.17 19.00 5.15
CA PRO A 119 -7.52 17.69 5.70
C PRO A 119 -9.03 17.58 6.04
N PRO A 120 -9.74 16.57 5.51
CA PRO A 120 -11.20 16.49 5.59
C PRO A 120 -11.71 15.86 6.90
N ASN A 121 -11.30 16.40 8.07
CA ASN A 121 -11.58 15.84 9.41
C ASN A 121 -13.06 15.47 9.66
N ARG A 122 -13.98 16.35 9.26
CA ARG A 122 -15.43 16.10 9.41
C ARG A 122 -15.90 14.95 8.53
N ALA A 123 -15.42 14.88 7.30
CA ALA A 123 -15.81 13.83 6.36
C ALA A 123 -15.21 12.48 6.77
N LEU A 124 -13.95 12.45 7.21
CA LEU A 124 -13.33 11.28 7.85
C LEU A 124 -14.18 10.78 9.03
N SER A 125 -14.54 11.68 9.96
CA SER A 125 -15.36 11.31 11.12
C SER A 125 -16.73 10.76 10.71
N SER A 126 -17.34 11.32 9.65
CA SER A 126 -18.61 10.86 9.11
C SER A 126 -18.51 9.44 8.53
N ASP A 127 -17.47 9.16 7.75
CA ASP A 127 -17.24 7.82 7.20
C ASP A 127 -17.03 6.80 8.31
N LEU A 128 -16.17 7.11 9.29
CA LEU A 128 -15.90 6.21 10.42
C LEU A 128 -17.13 5.99 11.28
N SER A 129 -17.98 7.00 11.46
CA SER A 129 -19.28 6.83 12.14
C SER A 129 -20.20 5.89 11.37
N TRP A 130 -20.30 6.04 10.05
CA TRP A 130 -21.10 5.14 9.21
C TRP A 130 -20.55 3.70 9.23
N MET A 131 -19.23 3.54 9.12
CA MET A 131 -18.57 2.23 9.20
C MET A 131 -18.78 1.59 10.58
N ASN A 132 -18.71 2.38 11.66
CA ASN A 132 -18.97 1.91 13.00
C ASN A 132 -20.38 1.34 13.16
N GLN A 133 -21.38 2.01 12.59
CA GLN A 133 -22.76 1.53 12.59
C GLN A 133 -22.98 0.31 11.69
N THR A 134 -22.30 0.27 10.54
CA THR A 134 -22.46 -0.78 9.52
C THR A 134 -21.82 -2.09 9.97
N TYR A 135 -20.57 -2.03 10.44
CA TYR A 135 -19.78 -3.20 10.79
C TYR A 135 -19.77 -3.48 12.31
N GLU A 136 -20.37 -2.62 13.12
CA GLU A 136 -20.32 -2.69 14.60
C GLU A 136 -18.88 -2.72 15.11
N LEU A 137 -18.08 -1.72 14.73
CA LEU A 137 -16.65 -1.64 15.01
C LEU A 137 -16.32 -1.36 16.49
N GLY A 138 -17.33 -0.98 17.28
CA GLY A 138 -17.19 -0.63 18.69
C GLY A 138 -16.41 0.67 18.91
N LEU A 139 -16.36 1.57 17.93
CA LEU A 139 -15.72 2.88 18.08
C LEU A 139 -16.56 3.78 19.01
N PRO A 140 -15.93 4.67 19.80
CA PRO A 140 -16.67 5.58 20.67
C PRO A 140 -17.64 6.46 19.89
N GLU A 141 -18.89 6.53 20.33
CA GLU A 141 -19.89 7.39 19.72
C GLU A 141 -19.46 8.86 19.78
N ARG A 142 -19.78 9.61 18.72
CA ARG A 142 -19.53 11.06 18.61
C ARG A 142 -18.05 11.47 18.69
N ARG A 143 -17.12 10.51 18.63
CA ARG A 143 -15.69 10.80 18.52
C ARG A 143 -15.39 11.53 17.23
N GLN A 144 -14.60 12.60 17.33
CA GLN A 144 -14.04 13.28 16.17
C GLN A 144 -12.67 12.69 15.87
N TYR A 145 -12.44 12.41 14.60
CA TYR A 145 -11.20 11.88 14.07
C TYR A 145 -10.50 12.99 13.29
N ALA A 146 -9.21 13.17 13.58
CA ALA A 146 -8.36 14.14 12.91
C ALA A 146 -7.43 13.41 11.95
N VAL A 147 -7.29 13.98 10.77
CA VAL A 147 -6.32 13.57 9.76
C VAL A 147 -4.92 14.00 10.24
N SER A 148 -4.01 13.03 10.34
CA SER A 148 -2.64 13.24 10.83
C SER A 148 -1.56 13.07 9.77
N SER A 149 -1.91 12.59 8.57
CA SER A 149 -1.01 12.35 7.45
C SER A 149 -1.72 12.65 6.12
N PRO A 150 -1.00 13.01 5.03
CA PRO A 150 -1.59 13.15 3.69
C PRO A 150 -2.25 11.86 3.18
N ALA A 151 -1.89 10.72 3.75
CA ALA A 151 -2.49 9.43 3.45
C ALA A 151 -2.59 8.60 4.74
N MET A 152 -3.68 7.84 4.89
CA MET A 152 -3.90 6.95 6.03
C MET A 152 -4.77 5.77 5.59
N ALA A 153 -4.36 4.55 5.95
CA ALA A 153 -5.16 3.34 5.89
C ALA A 153 -5.42 2.79 7.28
N GLN A 154 -6.66 2.41 7.55
CA GLN A 154 -7.06 1.79 8.81
C GLN A 154 -8.08 0.70 8.54
N THR A 155 -7.74 -0.54 8.90
CA THR A 155 -8.70 -1.64 8.95
C THR A 155 -9.24 -1.77 10.36
N PHE A 156 -10.56 -1.80 10.45
CA PHE A 156 -11.30 -1.97 11.70
C PHE A 156 -12.03 -3.30 11.71
N PHE A 157 -12.05 -3.93 12.88
CA PHE A 157 -12.75 -5.20 13.11
C PHE A 157 -13.97 -4.95 13.99
N GLY A 158 -15.13 -5.41 13.53
CA GLY A 158 -16.42 -5.26 14.17
C GLY A 158 -17.18 -6.58 14.27
N ARG A 159 -18.30 -6.56 15.00
CA ARG A 159 -19.13 -7.75 15.22
C ARG A 159 -19.82 -8.24 13.93
N ARG A 160 -20.01 -7.37 12.95
CA ARG A 160 -20.63 -7.68 11.65
C ARG A 160 -19.62 -7.79 10.51
N GLY A 161 -18.33 -7.93 10.85
CA GLY A 161 -17.24 -8.03 9.90
C GLY A 161 -16.25 -6.88 10.03
N GLN A 162 -15.37 -6.77 9.05
CA GLN A 162 -14.34 -5.73 9.00
C GLN A 162 -14.66 -4.66 7.96
N GLY A 163 -14.10 -3.48 8.18
CA GLY A 163 -14.13 -2.39 7.22
C GLY A 163 -12.79 -1.69 7.15
N THR A 164 -12.33 -1.42 5.93
CA THR A 164 -11.09 -0.66 5.70
C THR A 164 -11.42 0.74 5.20
N HIS A 165 -10.88 1.75 5.87
CA HIS A 165 -10.92 3.14 5.43
C HIS A 165 -9.53 3.55 4.97
N ILE A 166 -9.44 3.95 3.71
CA ILE A 166 -8.27 4.57 3.12
C ILE A 166 -8.65 6.02 2.85
N MET A 167 -7.77 6.94 3.20
CA MET A 167 -7.91 8.34 2.85
C MET A 167 -6.60 8.82 2.26
N VAL A 168 -6.64 9.38 1.06
CA VAL A 168 -5.45 9.76 0.32
C VAL A 168 -5.62 11.13 -0.31
N LYS A 169 -4.62 11.99 -0.11
CA LYS A 169 -4.51 13.27 -0.78
C LYS A 169 -4.19 13.06 -2.26
N GLN A 170 -4.79 13.85 -3.14
CA GLN A 170 -4.57 13.79 -4.58
C GLN A 170 -4.22 15.18 -5.15
N PRO A 171 -3.74 15.28 -6.40
CA PRO A 171 -3.43 16.56 -7.01
C PRO A 171 -4.65 17.48 -7.11
N ALA A 172 -4.51 18.72 -6.64
CA ALA A 172 -5.51 19.77 -6.86
C ALA A 172 -5.47 20.36 -8.28
N ARG A 173 -4.31 20.29 -8.94
CA ARG A 173 -4.07 20.84 -10.28
C ARG A 173 -4.28 19.76 -11.33
N THR A 174 -4.97 20.11 -12.42
CA THR A 174 -5.21 19.22 -13.58
C THR A 174 -3.93 18.60 -14.15
N ARG A 175 -2.80 19.31 -14.05
CA ARG A 175 -1.48 18.86 -14.52
C ARG A 175 -0.46 19.06 -13.41
N PRO A 176 -0.26 18.06 -12.53
CA PRO A 176 0.77 18.12 -11.51
C PRO A 176 2.17 18.13 -12.15
N GLY A 177 3.14 18.76 -11.47
CA GLY A 177 4.55 18.61 -11.82
C GLY A 177 5.06 17.18 -11.56
N MET A 178 6.28 16.85 -12.01
CA MET A 178 6.86 15.51 -11.81
C MET A 178 6.94 15.11 -10.33
N LEU A 179 7.37 16.05 -9.47
CA LEU A 179 7.47 15.81 -8.03
C LEU A 179 6.11 15.52 -7.39
N GLU A 180 5.10 16.36 -7.68
CA GLU A 180 3.74 16.19 -7.17
C GLU A 180 3.16 14.85 -7.66
N ALA A 181 3.30 14.54 -8.95
CA ALA A 181 2.79 13.30 -9.53
C ALA A 181 3.41 12.05 -8.87
N ALA A 182 4.73 12.07 -8.64
CA ALA A 182 5.42 10.99 -7.95
C ALA A 182 4.98 10.86 -6.49
N PHE A 183 4.85 11.98 -5.77
CA PHE A 183 4.41 12.01 -4.38
C PHE A 183 3.00 11.42 -4.22
N TYR A 184 2.02 11.92 -4.97
CA TYR A 184 0.63 11.46 -4.88
C TYR A 184 0.46 10.01 -5.33
N LYS A 185 1.22 9.55 -6.33
CA LYS A 185 1.29 8.12 -6.68
C LYS A 185 1.83 7.32 -5.50
N SER A 186 2.97 7.72 -4.95
CA SER A 186 3.68 6.97 -3.91
C SER A 186 2.81 6.68 -2.70
N ILE A 187 2.15 7.72 -2.16
CA ILE A 187 1.27 7.56 -0.98
C ILE A 187 0.03 6.72 -1.32
N LEU A 188 -0.56 6.86 -2.51
CA LEU A 188 -1.73 6.08 -2.91
C LEU A 188 -1.40 4.59 -3.06
N VAL A 189 -0.26 4.26 -3.66
CA VAL A 189 0.22 2.89 -3.81
C VAL A 189 0.47 2.24 -2.45
N GLU A 190 1.07 2.98 -1.52
CA GLU A 190 1.34 2.51 -0.15
C GLU A 190 0.07 2.09 0.57
N GLU A 191 -0.91 2.99 0.67
CA GLU A 191 -2.13 2.72 1.45
C GLU A 191 -2.96 1.60 0.85
N LEU A 192 -3.00 1.51 -0.49
CA LEU A 192 -3.66 0.41 -1.19
C LEU A 192 -2.96 -0.92 -0.87
N PHE A 193 -1.63 -0.97 -0.95
CA PHE A 193 -0.88 -2.18 -0.68
C PHE A 193 -0.97 -2.64 0.78
N GLN A 194 -0.75 -1.73 1.74
CA GLN A 194 -0.90 -2.01 3.17
C GLN A 194 -2.29 -2.54 3.48
N SER A 195 -3.34 -1.91 2.93
CA SER A 195 -4.72 -2.33 3.15
C SER A 195 -4.98 -3.75 2.67
N PHE A 196 -4.53 -4.11 1.46
CA PHE A 196 -4.82 -5.39 0.83
C PHE A 196 -3.95 -6.54 1.31
N THR A 197 -2.82 -6.24 1.95
CA THR A 197 -1.89 -7.27 2.46
C THR A 197 -1.79 -7.30 3.98
N PHE A 198 -2.31 -6.29 4.68
CA PHE A 198 -2.12 -6.07 6.12
C PHE A 198 -0.65 -5.92 6.56
N GLY A 199 0.24 -5.59 5.63
CA GLY A 199 1.63 -5.28 5.96
C GLY A 199 1.73 -3.97 6.73
N MET A 200 2.60 -3.93 7.73
CA MET A 200 2.95 -2.73 8.49
C MET A 200 4.26 -2.10 8.00
N ASP A 201 4.42 -0.82 8.32
CA ASP A 201 5.68 -0.09 8.08
C ASP A 201 6.87 -0.76 8.79
N ILE A 202 7.98 -0.85 8.05
CA ILE A 202 9.22 -1.48 8.49
C ILE A 202 10.30 -0.39 8.53
N LEU A 203 10.74 -0.03 9.73
CA LEU A 203 11.76 1.00 9.88
C LEU A 203 13.14 0.50 9.42
N LEU A 204 13.70 1.19 8.44
CA LEU A 204 15.04 0.97 7.92
C LEU A 204 15.99 2.06 8.45
N PHE A 205 16.71 1.74 9.53
CA PHE A 205 17.62 2.68 10.19
C PHE A 205 18.99 2.82 9.53
N ASP A 206 19.45 1.80 8.78
CA ASP A 206 20.70 1.91 8.02
C ASP A 206 20.45 2.63 6.68
N PRO A 207 20.97 3.86 6.50
CA PRO A 207 20.73 4.64 5.30
C PRO A 207 21.39 4.04 4.04
N ASN A 208 22.37 3.15 4.20
CA ASN A 208 23.11 2.52 3.09
C ASN A 208 22.44 1.27 2.56
N THR A 209 21.51 0.68 3.33
CA THR A 209 20.73 -0.47 2.87
C THR A 209 19.72 -0.02 1.80
N GLY A 210 19.68 -0.74 0.68
CA GLY A 210 18.68 -0.55 -0.35
C GLY A 210 17.31 -1.05 0.11
N PHE A 211 16.24 -0.44 -0.40
CA PHE A 211 14.90 -0.94 -0.12
C PHE A 211 14.63 -2.24 -0.87
N GLN A 212 13.79 -3.06 -0.28
CA GLN A 212 13.21 -4.29 -0.84
C GLN A 212 11.69 -4.19 -0.91
N SER A 213 11.07 -3.33 -0.10
CA SER A 213 9.62 -3.16 0.01
C SER A 213 9.22 -1.68 0.05
N LYS A 214 8.05 -1.37 -0.48
CA LYS A 214 7.36 -0.09 -0.32
C LYS A 214 7.09 0.26 1.14
N LEU A 215 6.92 -0.74 2.00
CA LEU A 215 6.67 -0.54 3.44
C LEU A 215 7.94 -0.23 4.23
N GLN A 216 9.11 -0.33 3.60
CA GLN A 216 10.33 0.08 4.28
C GLN A 216 10.47 1.60 4.27
N GLU A 217 10.65 2.17 5.45
CA GLU A 217 10.79 3.62 5.64
C GLU A 217 12.09 3.96 6.36
N THR A 218 12.89 4.86 5.79
CA THR A 218 13.91 5.59 6.53
C THR A 218 13.25 6.74 7.30
N PRO A 219 13.27 6.75 8.64
CA PRO A 219 12.56 7.76 9.43
C PRO A 219 13.14 9.15 9.22
N LEU A 220 12.30 10.12 8.82
CA LEU A 220 12.69 11.52 8.61
C LEU A 220 11.87 12.47 9.50
N ARG A 221 12.52 13.53 9.99
CA ARG A 221 11.86 14.62 10.72
C ARG A 221 11.11 15.53 9.75
N MET A 222 9.80 15.29 9.59
CA MET A 222 8.92 16.05 8.67
C MET A 222 7.80 16.84 9.39
N ASP A 223 7.76 16.80 10.72
CA ASP A 223 6.70 17.36 11.57
C ASP A 223 6.43 18.87 11.38
N ARG A 224 7.40 19.60 10.83
CA ARG A 224 7.32 21.06 10.63
C ARG A 224 7.12 21.46 9.18
N LEU A 225 7.04 20.51 8.25
CA LEU A 225 6.89 20.78 6.83
C LEU A 225 5.41 20.71 6.45
N SER A 226 4.97 21.66 5.61
CA SER A 226 3.63 21.59 5.02
C SER A 226 3.56 20.45 4.02
N TRP A 227 2.46 19.69 4.01
CA TRP A 227 2.23 18.60 3.04
C TRP A 227 2.18 19.09 1.59
N GLU A 228 1.87 20.38 1.39
CA GLU A 228 1.89 21.03 0.07
C GLU A 228 3.30 21.48 -0.37
N SER A 229 4.28 21.45 0.53
CA SER A 229 5.63 21.95 0.21
C SER A 229 6.43 20.93 -0.59
N SER A 230 7.21 21.41 -1.55
CA SER A 230 8.15 20.58 -2.31
C SER A 230 9.14 19.86 -1.40
N ASP A 231 9.52 20.47 -0.26
CA ASP A 231 10.44 19.89 0.70
C ASP A 231 9.84 18.67 1.41
N PHE A 232 8.55 18.75 1.80
CA PHE A 232 7.83 17.59 2.35
C PHE A 232 7.73 16.47 1.32
N MET A 233 7.31 16.79 0.08
CA MET A 233 7.16 15.79 -0.98
C MET A 233 8.48 15.08 -1.31
N ARG A 234 9.60 15.83 -1.39
CA ARG A 234 10.93 15.25 -1.57
C ARG A 234 11.40 14.44 -0.37
N ALA A 235 11.06 14.86 0.85
CA ALA A 235 11.39 14.09 2.04
C ALA A 235 10.66 12.74 2.03
N MET A 236 9.34 12.74 1.79
CA MET A 236 8.54 11.51 1.66
C MET A 236 9.07 10.58 0.56
N LEU A 237 9.36 11.11 -0.63
CA LEU A 237 9.89 10.29 -1.74
C LEU A 237 11.32 9.76 -1.52
N ARG A 238 12.01 10.23 -0.48
CA ARG A 238 13.31 9.71 -0.05
C ARG A 238 13.19 8.76 1.14
N SER A 239 12.11 8.83 1.91
CA SER A 239 11.89 7.95 3.06
C SER A 239 11.51 6.55 2.61
N ASN A 240 10.81 6.37 1.49
CA ASN A 240 10.43 5.05 0.97
C ASN A 240 10.40 4.99 -0.57
N PRO A 241 10.32 3.79 -1.18
CA PRO A 241 10.19 3.62 -2.62
C PRO A 241 8.95 4.29 -3.21
N ALA A 242 8.99 4.66 -4.50
CA ALA A 242 7.87 5.33 -5.18
C ALA A 242 6.73 4.39 -5.63
N GLY A 243 6.88 3.08 -5.45
CA GLY A 243 5.92 2.05 -5.88
C GLY A 243 6.28 0.68 -5.31
N LEU A 244 5.54 -0.34 -5.73
CA LEU A 244 5.69 -1.71 -5.24
C LEU A 244 6.96 -2.37 -5.78
N CYS A 245 7.73 -2.93 -4.88
CA CYS A 245 8.96 -3.67 -5.15
C CYS A 245 8.66 -5.16 -5.32
N ALA A 246 9.66 -5.94 -5.74
CA ALA A 246 9.51 -7.38 -5.96
C ALA A 246 9.02 -8.14 -4.70
N PHE A 247 9.51 -7.75 -3.52
CA PHE A 247 9.02 -8.31 -2.25
C PHE A 247 7.54 -8.01 -2.02
N ASP A 248 7.05 -6.83 -2.38
CA ASP A 248 5.65 -6.47 -2.17
C ASP A 248 4.73 -7.36 -3.01
N VAL A 249 5.10 -7.57 -4.28
CA VAL A 249 4.35 -8.46 -5.18
C VAL A 249 4.44 -9.92 -4.73
N PHE A 250 5.62 -10.35 -4.25
CA PHE A 250 5.80 -11.64 -3.57
C PHE A 250 4.81 -11.79 -2.39
N MET A 251 4.68 -10.75 -1.55
CA MET A 251 3.75 -10.78 -0.42
C MET A 251 2.29 -10.77 -0.85
N MET A 252 1.91 -10.07 -1.92
CA MET A 252 0.54 -10.16 -2.46
C MET A 252 0.21 -11.61 -2.85
N HIS A 253 1.13 -12.29 -3.55
CA HIS A 253 0.96 -13.72 -3.91
C HIS A 253 0.89 -14.61 -2.67
N ALA A 254 1.73 -14.37 -1.66
CA ALA A 254 1.72 -15.13 -0.42
C ALA A 254 0.38 -15.02 0.31
N VAL A 255 -0.14 -13.80 0.43
CA VAL A 255 -1.43 -13.47 1.05
C VAL A 255 -2.59 -14.10 0.27
N ALA A 256 -2.53 -14.11 -1.06
CA ALA A 256 -3.56 -14.71 -1.91
C ALA A 256 -3.63 -16.24 -1.81
N GLN A 257 -2.48 -16.89 -1.66
CA GLN A 257 -2.35 -18.34 -1.78
C GLN A 257 -2.33 -19.09 -0.45
N THR A 258 -2.00 -18.41 0.65
CA THR A 258 -1.91 -19.07 1.96
C THR A 258 -3.23 -19.69 2.40
N SER A 259 -3.14 -20.87 3.01
CA SER A 259 -4.25 -21.50 3.73
C SER A 259 -4.28 -21.11 5.21
N VAL A 260 -3.27 -20.36 5.69
CA VAL A 260 -3.20 -19.88 7.06
C VAL A 260 -4.29 -18.84 7.27
N ASP A 261 -5.05 -19.05 8.34
CA ASP A 261 -6.25 -18.27 8.67
C ASP A 261 -5.89 -16.80 9.00
N GLN A 262 -4.75 -16.58 9.66
CA GLN A 262 -4.29 -15.24 10.02
C GLN A 262 -2.89 -14.95 9.46
N THR A 263 -2.71 -13.82 8.77
CA THR A 263 -1.39 -13.42 8.24
C THR A 263 -0.41 -13.00 9.33
N VAL A 264 -0.89 -12.80 10.56
CA VAL A 264 -0.06 -12.55 11.76
C VAL A 264 0.35 -13.82 12.48
N ASP A 265 -0.17 -14.98 12.09
CA ASP A 265 0.21 -16.26 12.68
C ASP A 265 1.64 -16.64 12.25
N PRO A 266 2.51 -17.12 13.16
CA PRO A 266 3.82 -17.67 12.80
C PRO A 266 3.80 -18.68 11.65
N LEU A 267 2.71 -19.46 11.50
CA LEU A 267 2.52 -20.39 10.39
C LEU A 267 2.51 -19.71 9.02
N PHE A 268 2.14 -18.43 8.94
CA PHE A 268 2.23 -17.65 7.70
C PHE A 268 3.68 -17.46 7.26
N ILE A 269 4.60 -17.26 8.20
CA ILE A 269 6.04 -17.15 7.91
C ILE A 269 6.60 -18.51 7.48
N GLU A 270 6.16 -19.61 8.09
CA GLU A 270 6.53 -20.96 7.65
C GLU A 270 6.03 -21.28 6.23
N PHE A 271 4.82 -20.83 5.89
CA PHE A 271 4.29 -20.91 4.53
C PHE A 271 5.18 -20.15 3.54
N ILE A 272 5.55 -18.91 3.88
CA ILE A 272 6.42 -18.07 3.03
C ILE A 272 7.78 -18.73 2.79
N ASP A 273 8.42 -19.26 3.83
CA ASP A 273 9.72 -19.91 3.71
C ASP A 273 9.65 -21.18 2.85
N ARG A 274 8.58 -21.97 3.01
CA ARG A 274 8.36 -23.19 2.22
C ARG A 274 8.08 -22.91 0.76
N GLU A 275 7.20 -21.95 0.46
CA GLU A 275 6.74 -21.65 -0.90
C GLU A 275 7.61 -20.61 -1.62
N TYR A 276 8.74 -20.21 -1.02
CA TYR A 276 9.57 -19.10 -1.46
C TYR A 276 9.88 -19.09 -2.97
N GLU A 277 10.35 -20.22 -3.53
CA GLU A 277 10.72 -20.26 -4.95
C GLU A 277 9.52 -20.02 -5.88
N VAL A 278 8.35 -20.57 -5.51
CA VAL A 278 7.12 -20.42 -6.30
C VAL A 278 6.63 -18.98 -6.26
N LEU A 279 6.59 -18.41 -5.05
CA LEU A 279 6.17 -17.03 -4.83
C LEU A 279 7.11 -16.04 -5.51
N LEU A 280 8.43 -16.27 -5.47
CA LEU A 280 9.43 -15.44 -6.14
C LEU A 280 9.26 -15.50 -7.66
N ALA A 281 9.13 -16.68 -8.24
CA ALA A 281 8.93 -16.82 -9.69
C ALA A 281 7.64 -16.11 -10.16
N GLN A 282 6.56 -16.20 -9.39
CA GLN A 282 5.31 -15.48 -9.69
C GLN A 282 5.48 -13.97 -9.58
N ALA A 283 6.21 -13.50 -8.55
CA ALA A 283 6.51 -12.10 -8.37
C ALA A 283 7.34 -11.57 -9.55
N GLU A 284 8.40 -12.27 -9.96
CA GLU A 284 9.23 -11.88 -11.10
C GLU A 284 8.43 -11.79 -12.41
N LEU A 285 7.56 -12.76 -12.68
CA LEU A 285 6.67 -12.73 -13.84
C LEU A 285 5.71 -11.53 -13.79
N THR A 286 5.15 -11.25 -12.62
CA THR A 286 4.26 -10.10 -12.41
C THR A 286 5.03 -8.78 -12.56
N MET A 287 6.26 -8.72 -12.05
CA MET A 287 7.11 -7.53 -12.12
C MET A 287 7.53 -7.17 -13.56
N ALA A 288 7.58 -8.16 -14.45
CA ALA A 288 7.89 -7.99 -15.87
C ALA A 288 6.67 -7.60 -16.73
N ASP A 289 5.46 -7.58 -16.17
CA ASP A 289 4.24 -7.26 -16.92
C ASP A 289 3.98 -5.74 -16.96
N ASP A 290 4.09 -5.16 -18.15
CA ASP A 290 3.93 -3.73 -18.40
C ASP A 290 2.56 -3.17 -17.97
N ARG A 291 1.53 -4.02 -17.85
CA ARG A 291 0.21 -3.59 -17.37
C ARG A 291 0.27 -3.00 -15.96
N PHE A 292 1.23 -3.43 -15.14
CA PHE A 292 1.36 -3.02 -13.75
C PHE A 292 2.40 -1.92 -13.53
N ALA A 293 3.10 -1.46 -14.58
CA ALA A 293 4.21 -0.50 -14.48
C ALA A 293 3.83 0.81 -13.75
N ALA A 294 2.56 1.21 -13.79
CA ALA A 294 2.07 2.40 -13.09
C ALA A 294 2.12 2.30 -11.56
N VAL A 295 2.11 1.09 -10.98
CA VAL A 295 2.16 0.85 -9.53
C VAL A 295 3.47 0.21 -9.07
N LEU A 296 4.21 -0.44 -9.98
CA LEU A 296 5.48 -1.09 -9.67
C LEU A 296 6.67 -0.11 -9.66
N ALA A 297 7.72 -0.52 -8.95
CA ALA A 297 9.04 0.11 -8.92
C ALA A 297 10.14 -0.98 -8.94
N PRO A 298 10.48 -1.56 -10.11
CA PRO A 298 11.37 -2.72 -10.21
C PRO A 298 12.75 -2.55 -9.58
N GLY A 299 13.32 -1.34 -9.62
CA GLY A 299 14.61 -1.06 -8.96
C GLY A 299 14.53 -0.94 -7.44
N CYS A 300 13.32 -0.82 -6.87
CA CYS A 300 13.07 -0.50 -5.46
C CYS A 300 13.95 0.65 -4.93
N GLN A 301 14.19 1.65 -5.78
CA GLN A 301 15.06 2.77 -5.44
C GLN A 301 14.25 3.96 -4.93
N ARG A 302 14.94 4.84 -4.20
CA ARG A 302 14.44 6.19 -3.91
C ARG A 302 14.10 6.89 -5.22
N SER A 303 13.09 7.76 -5.18
CA SER A 303 12.81 8.60 -6.34
C SER A 303 14.01 9.51 -6.64
N PRO A 304 14.52 9.56 -7.89
CA PRO A 304 15.70 10.37 -8.25
C PRO A 304 15.37 11.87 -8.42
N ILE A 305 14.18 12.31 -8.00
CA ILE A 305 13.57 13.62 -8.28
C ILE A 305 13.96 14.68 -7.24
#